data_AF-A0A943JQN0-F1
#
_entry.id   AF-A0A943JQN0-F1
#
_cell.length_a   1.000
_cell.length_b   1.000
_cell.length_c   1.000
_cell.angle_alpha   90.00
_cell.angle_beta   90.00
_cell.angle_gamma   90.00
#
_symmetry.space_group_name_H-M   'P 1'
#
loop_
_entity.id
_entity.type
_entity.pdbx_description
1 polymer ?
#
loop_
_entity_poly.entity_id
_entity_poly.type
_entity_poly.pdbx_seq_one_letter_code
_entity_poly.pdbx_strand_id
1 'polypeptide(L)'
;MNKQNINQQRFKIFQKLIRFVAIHKFHTTPSRVERAIRHAIEVAWGRGQQEVVENIFGYTISAAKGKPTNSEFIAMIADKLRLELKSA
;
A
#
# COMPACT_ATOMS: atom_id res chain seq x y z
N MET A 1 -25.00 0.58 2.23
CA MET A 1 -23.98 -0.34 2.81
C MET A 1 -23.15 0.44 3.83
N ASN A 2 -23.07 -0.01 5.10
CA ASN A 2 -22.40 0.76 6.17
C ASN A 2 -20.86 0.79 6.01
N LYS A 3 -20.22 1.92 6.37
CA LYS A 3 -18.76 2.14 6.27
C LYS A 3 -17.93 1.03 6.94
N GLN A 4 -18.42 0.48 8.05
CA GLN A 4 -17.80 -0.66 8.76
C GLN A 4 -17.68 -1.92 7.88
N ASN A 5 -18.72 -2.21 7.09
CA ASN A 5 -18.76 -3.38 6.22
C ASN A 5 -17.77 -3.25 5.05
N ILE A 6 -17.64 -2.05 4.48
CA ILE A 6 -16.68 -1.74 3.41
C ILE A 6 -15.24 -1.95 3.87
N ASN A 7 -14.88 -1.45 5.07
CA ASN A 7 -13.53 -1.60 5.61
C ASN A 7 -13.19 -3.07 5.89
N GLN A 8 -14.14 -3.83 6.42
CA GLN A 8 -13.95 -5.26 6.67
C GLN A 8 -13.78 -6.06 5.36
N GLN A 9 -14.51 -5.67 4.31
CA GLN A 9 -14.41 -6.31 3.00
C GLN A 9 -13.07 -5.98 2.31
N ARG A 10 -12.60 -4.73 2.41
CA ARG A 10 -11.26 -4.31 1.96
C ARG A 10 -10.15 -5.09 2.66
N PHE A 11 -10.25 -5.26 3.97
CA PHE A 11 -9.29 -6.05 4.75
C PHE A 11 -9.22 -7.52 4.28
N LYS A 12 -10.39 -8.13 4.01
CA LYS A 12 -10.46 -9.51 3.48
C LYS A 12 -9.81 -9.63 2.08
N ILE A 13 -10.04 -8.66 1.20
CA ILE A 13 -9.42 -8.64 -0.14
C ILE A 13 -7.89 -8.53 -0.03
N PHE A 14 -7.41 -7.65 0.84
CA PHE A 14 -5.99 -7.48 1.10
C PHE A 14 -5.32 -8.77 1.61
N GLN A 15 -5.92 -9.41 2.61
CA GLN A 15 -5.48 -10.72 3.14
C GLN A 15 -5.40 -11.78 2.03
N LYS A 16 -6.40 -11.81 1.13
CA LYS A 16 -6.43 -12.74 0.00
C LYS A 16 -5.30 -12.47 -1.00
N LEU A 17 -5.01 -11.20 -1.29
CA LEU A 17 -3.91 -10.79 -2.16
C LEU A 17 -2.55 -11.21 -1.59
N ILE A 18 -2.27 -10.89 -0.32
CA ILE A 18 -1.00 -11.27 0.32
C ILE A 18 -0.82 -12.78 0.34
N ARG A 19 -1.87 -13.54 0.67
CA ARG A 19 -1.82 -15.00 0.66
C ARG A 19 -1.51 -15.53 -0.74
N PHE A 20 -2.15 -14.99 -1.78
CA PHE A 20 -1.91 -15.40 -3.15
C PHE A 20 -0.45 -15.15 -3.57
N VAL A 21 0.05 -13.93 -3.32
CA VAL A 21 1.43 -13.54 -3.66
C VAL A 21 2.44 -14.41 -2.90
N ALA A 22 2.21 -14.65 -1.61
CA ALA A 22 3.09 -15.46 -0.78
C ALA A 22 3.22 -16.90 -1.31
N ILE A 23 2.10 -17.56 -1.60
CA ILE A 23 2.06 -18.98 -1.98
C ILE A 23 2.45 -19.18 -3.45
N HIS A 24 1.86 -18.42 -4.37
CA HIS A 24 1.91 -18.71 -5.79
C HIS A 24 3.03 -18.00 -6.56
N LYS A 25 3.64 -16.96 -5.98
CA LYS A 25 4.70 -16.20 -6.65
C LYS A 25 6.08 -16.40 -6.01
N PHE A 26 6.12 -16.51 -4.69
CA PHE A 26 7.39 -16.41 -3.96
C PHE A 26 7.66 -17.55 -2.97
N HIS A 27 6.81 -18.58 -2.91
CA HIS A 27 6.95 -19.73 -2.00
C HIS A 27 7.33 -19.33 -0.57
N THR A 28 6.65 -18.33 -0.02
CA THR A 28 6.92 -17.73 1.29
C THR A 28 5.65 -17.66 2.12
N THR A 29 5.73 -17.10 3.33
CA THR A 29 4.56 -16.96 4.21
C THR A 29 3.93 -15.56 4.12
N PRO A 30 2.60 -15.43 4.31
CA PRO A 30 1.91 -14.14 4.37
C PRO A 30 2.60 -13.14 5.30
N SER A 31 3.02 -13.59 6.50
CA SER A 31 3.71 -12.74 7.48
C SER A 31 5.07 -12.23 7.00
N ARG A 32 5.79 -13.01 6.18
CA ARG A 32 7.06 -12.56 5.56
C ARG A 32 6.81 -11.51 4.49
N VAL A 33 5.75 -11.66 3.70
CA VAL A 33 5.33 -10.64 2.71
C VAL A 33 4.93 -9.35 3.40
N GLU A 34 4.08 -9.42 4.43
CA GLU A 34 3.69 -8.22 5.21
C GLU A 34 4.89 -7.51 5.83
N ARG A 35 5.84 -8.26 6.39
CA ARG A 35 7.07 -7.70 6.96
C ARG A 35 7.95 -7.07 5.89
N ALA A 36 8.09 -7.69 4.72
CA ALA A 36 8.88 -7.15 3.62
C ALA A 36 8.29 -5.83 3.11
N ILE A 37 6.96 -5.76 2.92
CA ILE A 37 6.27 -4.52 2.54
C ILE A 37 6.49 -3.43 3.57
N ARG A 38 6.31 -3.76 4.86
CA ARG A 38 6.51 -2.80 5.96
C ARG A 38 7.94 -2.28 5.99
N HIS A 39 8.92 -3.17 5.82
CA HIS A 39 10.33 -2.79 5.81
C HIS A 39 10.66 -1.91 4.60
N ALA A 40 10.14 -2.21 3.42
CA ALA A 40 10.33 -1.37 2.24
C ALA A 40 9.74 0.04 2.45
N ILE A 41 8.53 0.13 3.02
CA ILE A 41 7.92 1.43 3.39
C ILE A 41 8.80 2.15 4.42
N GLU A 42 9.26 1.46 5.46
CA GLU A 42 10.15 2.03 6.49
C GLU A 42 11.41 2.64 5.88
N VAL A 43 12.09 1.89 5.01
CA VAL A 43 13.33 2.33 4.37
C VAL A 43 13.05 3.51 3.44
N ALA A 44 11.98 3.44 2.64
CA ALA A 44 11.59 4.53 1.75
C ALA A 44 11.19 5.80 2.52
N TRP A 45 10.52 5.68 3.67
CA TRP A 45 10.09 6.83 4.47
C TRP A 45 11.18 7.40 5.39
N GLY A 46 12.06 6.55 5.92
CA GLY A 46 13.13 6.95 6.82
C GLY A 46 14.42 7.39 6.12
N ARG A 47 14.61 7.01 4.85
CA ARG A 47 15.80 7.36 4.04
C ARG A 47 15.49 8.02 2.71
N GLY A 48 14.23 8.05 2.28
CA GLY A 48 13.85 8.61 0.99
C GLY A 48 13.89 10.13 0.98
N GLN A 49 14.20 10.68 -0.20
CA GLN A 49 13.97 12.10 -0.47
C GLN A 49 12.46 12.33 -0.44
N GLN A 50 12.01 13.15 0.51
CA GLN A 50 10.60 13.46 0.70
C GLN A 50 9.94 13.96 -0.59
N GLU A 51 10.72 14.67 -1.41
CA GLU A 51 10.35 15.14 -2.75
C GLU A 51 9.95 14.00 -3.72
N VAL A 52 10.57 12.83 -3.64
CA VAL A 52 10.19 11.66 -4.46
C VAL A 52 8.87 11.07 -4.01
N VAL A 53 8.64 11.00 -2.70
CA VAL A 53 7.37 10.54 -2.13
C VAL A 53 6.25 11.52 -2.53
N GLU A 54 6.50 12.82 -2.40
CA GLU A 54 5.57 13.88 -2.80
C GLU A 54 5.28 13.84 -4.31
N ASN A 55 6.27 13.56 -5.16
CA ASN A 55 6.06 13.42 -6.61
C ASN A 55 5.23 12.18 -7.00
N ILE A 56 5.42 11.05 -6.31
CA ILE A 56 4.69 9.81 -6.62
C ILE A 56 3.24 9.88 -6.13
N PHE A 57 3.03 10.44 -4.94
CA PHE A 57 1.73 10.37 -4.26
C PHE A 57 0.96 11.71 -4.23
N GLY A 58 1.60 12.81 -4.64
CA GLY A 58 1.04 14.15 -4.65
C GLY A 58 1.07 14.86 -3.28
N TYR A 59 0.84 16.18 -3.31
CA TYR A 59 0.74 17.09 -2.14
C TYR A 59 -0.35 16.70 -1.11
N THR A 60 -1.17 15.68 -1.36
CA THR A 60 -2.26 15.25 -0.47
C THR A 60 -1.79 14.31 0.65
N ILE A 61 -0.57 13.77 0.59
CA ILE A 61 0.06 13.21 1.78
C ILE A 61 0.57 14.38 2.60
N SER A 62 -0.31 14.97 3.40
CA SER A 62 0.10 15.94 4.42
C SER A 62 1.23 15.33 5.24
N ALA A 63 2.38 16.02 5.31
CA ALA A 63 3.51 15.61 6.16
C ALA A 63 3.10 15.35 7.62
N ALA A 64 1.96 15.92 8.06
CA ALA A 64 1.38 15.69 9.37
C ALA A 64 0.79 14.27 9.58
N LYS A 65 0.51 13.52 8.52
CA LYS A 65 -0.17 12.20 8.60
C LYS A 65 0.79 11.05 8.93
N GLY A 66 2.10 11.27 8.86
CA GLY A 66 3.13 10.28 9.17
C GLY A 66 3.28 9.18 8.10
N LYS A 67 4.11 8.17 8.43
CA LYS A 67 4.40 7.02 7.56
C LYS A 67 3.15 6.15 7.36
N PRO A 68 2.80 5.76 6.11
CA PRO A 68 1.60 4.97 5.84
C PRO A 68 1.74 3.52 6.33
N THR A 69 0.60 2.92 6.67
CA THR A 69 0.49 1.48 6.85
C THR A 69 0.60 0.74 5.51
N ASN A 70 0.86 -0.58 5.54
CA ASN A 70 0.91 -1.40 4.34
C ASN A 70 -0.36 -1.25 3.47
N SER A 71 -1.54 -1.26 4.11
CA SER A 71 -2.83 -1.15 3.42
C SER A 71 -3.05 0.23 2.81
N GLU A 72 -2.68 1.30 3.52
CA GLU A 72 -2.75 2.66 3.00
C GLU A 72 -1.80 2.83 1.81
N PHE A 73 -0.56 2.35 1.93
CA PHE A 73 0.43 2.44 0.88
C PHE A 73 -0.05 1.78 -0.42
N ILE A 74 -0.57 0.56 -0.33
CA ILE A 74 -1.08 -0.17 -1.49
C ILE A 74 -2.31 0.52 -2.09
N ALA A 75 -3.20 1.08 -1.26
CA ALA A 75 -4.35 1.83 -1.75
C ALA A 75 -3.91 3.08 -2.55
N MET A 76 -2.91 3.82 -2.08
CA MET A 76 -2.40 5.00 -2.78
C MET A 76 -1.79 4.65 -4.14
N ILE A 77 -0.95 3.59 -4.19
CA ILE A 77 -0.37 3.12 -5.45
C ILE A 77 -1.48 2.64 -6.41
N ALA A 78 -2.45 1.88 -5.91
CA ALA A 78 -3.55 1.39 -6.74
C ALA A 78 -4.40 2.54 -7.32
N ASP A 79 -4.68 3.57 -6.52
CA ASP A 79 -5.42 4.75 -6.99
C ASP A 79 -4.62 5.55 -8.02
N LYS A 80 -3.31 5.74 -7.81
CA LYS A 80 -2.41 6.40 -8.77
C LYS A 80 -2.40 5.67 -10.13
N LEU A 81 -2.17 4.36 -10.13
CA LEU A 81 -2.20 3.54 -11.35
C LEU A 81 -3.55 3.58 -12.05
N ARG A 82 -4.66 3.53 -11.29
CA ARG A 82 -6.01 3.61 -11.85
C ARG A 82 -6.29 4.95 -12.53
N LEU A 83 -5.76 6.05 -11.98
CA LEU A 83 -5.89 7.37 -12.58
C LEU A 83 -5.07 7.47 -13.86
N GLU A 84 -3.82 6.99 -13.85
CA GLU A 84 -2.94 6.99 -15.03
C GLU A 84 -3.53 6.19 -16.20
N LEU A 85 -4.08 5.00 -15.91
CA LEU A 85 -4.75 4.16 -16.91
C LEU A 85 -6.04 4.77 -17.50
N LYS A 86 -6.65 5.73 -16.82
CA LYS A 86 -7.85 6.44 -17.32
C LYS A 86 -7.51 7.66 -18.15
N SER A 87 -6.32 8.21 -17.96
CA SER A 87 -5.79 9.35 -18.72
C SER A 87 -4.98 8.94 -19.95
N ALA A 88 -4.69 7.64 -20.10
CA ALA A 88 -4.07 7.02 -21.27
C ALA A 88 -5.14 6.51 -22.25
#